data_AF-A0A2S5TCN4-F1
#
_entry.id   AF-A0A2S5TCN4-F1
#
_cell.length_a   1.000
_cell.length_b   1.000
_cell.length_c   1.000
_cell.angle_alpha   90.00
_cell.angle_beta   90.00
_cell.angle_gamma   90.00
#
_symmetry.space_group_name_H-M   'P 1'
#
loop_
_entity.id
_entity.type
_entity.pdbx_description
1 polymer ?
#
loop_
_entity_poly.entity_id
_entity_poly.type
_entity_poly.pdbx_seq_one_letter_code
_entity_poly.pdbx_strand_id
1 'polypeptide(L)' 'MGYINPLLNLPAGKALLQLPAEDRARIEAVMRQLRDQANAEAENAWRRRKGPMAAYWRAVATYARHIAHALS' A
#
# COMPACT_ATOMS: atom_id res chain seq x y z
N MET A 1 18.30 3.41 10.96
CA MET A 1 17.25 4.45 10.85
C MET A 1 15.95 3.76 10.47
N GLY A 2 14.96 3.70 11.36
CA GLY A 2 13.66 3.11 11.02
C GLY A 2 13.00 3.90 9.90
N TYR A 3 12.47 3.21 8.89
CA TYR A 3 11.69 3.84 7.82
C TYR A 3 10.45 4.50 8.46
N ILE A 4 10.46 5.82 8.62
CA ILE A 4 9.28 6.55 9.10
C ILE A 4 8.26 6.54 7.98
N ASN A 5 7.13 5.88 8.24
CA ASN A 5 6.04 5.81 7.29
C ASN A 5 5.42 7.22 7.13
N PRO A 6 5.51 7.86 5.95
CA PRO A 6 5.03 9.23 5.77
C PRO A 6 3.52 9.36 6.02
N LEU A 7 2.77 8.27 5.86
CA LEU A 7 1.34 8.22 6.12
C LEU A 7 1.01 8.49 7.60
N LEU A 8 1.86 8.04 8.53
CA LEU A 8 1.67 8.26 9.97
C LEU A 8 1.94 9.71 10.41
N ASN A 9 2.52 10.55 9.55
CA ASN A 9 2.63 11.98 9.82
C ASN A 9 1.30 12.72 9.58
N LEU A 10 0.37 12.12 8.82
CA LEU A 10 -0.91 12.71 8.49
C LEU A 10 -1.97 12.36 9.56
N PRO A 11 -2.89 13.29 9.91
CA PRO A 11 -3.94 13.01 10.90
C PRO A 11 -4.80 11.79 10.55
N ALA A 12 -5.19 11.64 9.28
CA ALA A 12 -5.96 10.49 8.82
C ALA A 12 -5.18 9.17 8.92
N GLY A 13 -3.86 9.20 8.71
CA GLY A 13 -3.01 8.01 8.89
C GLY A 13 -2.87 7.60 10.35
N LYS A 14 -2.81 8.57 11.27
CA LYS A 14 -2.84 8.28 12.72
C LYS A 14 -4.17 7.69 13.18
N ALA A 15 -5.28 8.05 12.55
CA ALA A 15 -6.59 7.50 12.87
C ALA A 15 -6.67 5.98 12.64
N LEU A 16 -5.92 5.44 11.67
CA LEU A 16 -5.82 3.99 11.44
C LEU A 16 -5.23 3.24 12.63
N LEU A 17 -4.35 3.88 13.41
CA LEU A 17 -3.77 3.27 14.62
C LEU A 17 -4.79 3.16 15.76
N GLN A 18 -5.87 3.94 15.73
CA GLN A 18 -6.92 3.92 16.76
C GLN A 18 -7.95 2.80 16.55
N LEU A 19 -7.87 2.09 15.42
CA LEU A 19 -8.74 0.95 15.14
C LEU A 19 -8.44 -0.23 16.08
N PRO A 20 -9.44 -1.07 16.38
CA PRO A 20 -9.23 -2.36 17.06
C PRO A 20 -8.15 -3.19 16.35
N ALA A 21 -7.37 -3.95 17.13
CA ALA A 21 -6.25 -4.72 16.60
C ALA A 21 -6.68 -5.71 15.50
N GLU A 22 -7.87 -6.31 15.64
CA GLU A 22 -8.42 -7.22 14.63
C GLU A 22 -8.72 -6.53 13.29
N ASP A 23 -9.22 -5.28 13.33
CA ASP A 23 -9.53 -4.52 12.12
C ASP A 23 -8.26 -4.08 11.42
N ARG A 24 -7.24 -3.65 12.19
CA ARG A 24 -5.92 -3.35 11.64
C ARG A 24 -5.32 -4.56 10.94
N ALA A 25 -5.41 -5.75 11.55
CA ALA A 25 -4.90 -6.99 10.95
C ALA A 25 -5.65 -7.38 9.66
N ARG A 26 -6.99 -7.23 9.63
CA ARG A 26 -7.80 -7.47 8.43
C ARG A 26 -7.42 -6.54 7.28
N ILE A 27 -7.30 -5.24 7.56
CA ILE A 27 -6.93 -4.23 6.56
C ILE A 27 -5.49 -4.46 6.10
N GLU A 28 -4.55 -4.73 7.02
CA GLU A 28 -3.17 -5.03 6.68
C GLU A 28 -3.07 -6.20 5.68
N ALA A 29 -3.77 -7.30 5.95
CA ALA A 29 -3.77 -8.48 5.08
C ALA A 29 -4.25 -8.13 3.66
N VAL A 30 -5.34 -7.38 3.54
CA VAL A 30 -5.86 -6.92 2.24
C VAL A 30 -4.86 -6.00 1.54
N MET A 31 -4.24 -5.06 2.26
CA MET A 31 -3.27 -4.13 1.68
C MET A 31 -1.99 -4.84 1.20
N ARG A 32 -1.55 -5.89 1.88
CA ARG A 32 -0.45 -6.75 1.41
C ARG A 32 -0.81 -7.47 0.11
N GLN A 33 -2.01 -8.06 0.03
CA GLN A 33 -2.48 -8.73 -1.19
C GLN A 33 -2.64 -7.74 -2.35
N LEU A 34 -3.21 -6.55 -2.11
CA LEU A 34 -3.35 -5.50 -3.11
C LEU A 34 -2.00 -5.03 -3.63
N ARG A 35 -0.99 -4.88 -2.76
CA ARG A 35 0.37 -4.55 -3.17
C ARG A 35 0.90 -5.59 -4.17
N ASP A 36 0.74 -6.87 -3.87
CA ASP A 36 1.28 -7.95 -4.71
C ASP A 36 0.57 -8.00 -6.07
N GLN A 37 -0.76 -7.91 -6.08
CA GLN A 37 -1.56 -7.88 -7.30
C GLN A 37 -1.25 -6.64 -8.15
N ALA A 38 -1.17 -5.45 -7.54
CA ALA A 38 -0.84 -4.22 -8.25
C ALA A 38 0.59 -4.25 -8.82
N ASN A 39 1.55 -4.87 -8.13
CA ASN A 39 2.89 -5.07 -8.71
C ASN A 39 2.85 -5.97 -9.93
N ALA A 40 2.07 -7.07 -9.90
CA ALA A 40 1.90 -7.95 -11.06
C ALA A 40 1.28 -7.21 -12.26
N GLU A 41 0.27 -6.38 -12.02
CA GLU A 41 -0.35 -5.54 -13.07
C GLU A 41 0.60 -4.47 -13.61
N ALA A 42 1.46 -3.88 -12.76
CA ALA A 42 2.51 -2.97 -13.21
C ALA A 42 3.47 -3.67 -14.17
N GLU A 43 3.96 -4.87 -13.83
CA GLU A 43 4.85 -5.66 -14.70
C GLU A 43 4.15 -6.08 -16.01
N ASN A 44 2.86 -6.41 -15.96
CA ASN A 44 2.06 -6.69 -17.16
C ASN A 44 1.97 -5.45 -18.06
N ALA A 45 1.66 -4.28 -17.50
CA ALA A 45 1.58 -3.03 -18.23
C ALA A 45 2.93 -2.62 -18.84
N TRP A 46 4.05 -2.82 -18.14
CA TRP A 46 5.39 -2.60 -18.69
C TRP A 46 5.66 -3.49 -19.90
N ARG A 47 5.40 -4.80 -19.80
CA ARG A 47 5.56 -5.75 -20.92
C ARG A 47 4.72 -5.36 -22.14
N ARG A 48 3.52 -4.82 -21.92
CA ARG A 48 2.61 -4.33 -22.96
C ARG A 48 2.92 -2.90 -23.45
N ARG A 49 4.03 -2.30 -23.01
CA ARG A 49 4.47 -0.94 -23.35
C ARG A 49 3.44 0.14 -22.95
N LYS A 50 2.68 -0.08 -21.87
CA LYS A 50 1.69 0.86 -21.33
C LYS A 50 2.26 1.62 -20.13
N GLY A 51 3.24 2.50 -20.40
CA GLY A 51 4.01 3.20 -19.36
C GLY A 51 3.16 3.92 -18.30
N PRO A 52 2.19 4.77 -18.67
CA PRO A 52 1.34 5.46 -17.70
C PRO A 52 0.56 4.51 -16.79
N MET A 53 0.02 3.41 -17.35
CA MET A 53 -0.72 2.42 -16.58
C MET A 53 0.20 1.65 -15.62
N ALA A 54 1.42 1.36 -16.06
CA ALA A 54 2.39 0.67 -15.21
C ALA A 54 2.84 1.55 -14.03
N ALA A 55 3.03 2.84 -14.26
CA ALA A 55 3.29 3.81 -13.20
C ALA A 55 2.11 3.94 -12.22
N TYR A 56 0.87 3.99 -12.73
CA TYR A 56 -0.34 3.99 -11.91
C TYR A 56 -0.39 2.76 -10.98
N TRP A 57 -0.21 1.56 -11.52
CA TRP A 57 -0.20 0.34 -10.72
C TRP A 57 0.93 0.31 -9.69
N ARG A 58 2.10 0.86 -10.04
CA ARG A 58 3.20 0.99 -9.07
C ARG A 58 2.86 1.95 -7.93
N ALA A 59 2.15 3.05 -8.22
CA ALA A 59 1.67 3.96 -7.20
C ALA A 59 0.69 3.27 -6.24
N VAL A 60 -0.27 2.50 -6.78
CA VAL A 60 -1.20 1.68 -5.96
C VAL A 60 -0.42 0.74 -5.05
N ALA A 61 0.55 -0.01 -5.59
CA ALA A 61 1.38 -0.92 -4.78
C ALA A 61 2.16 -0.19 -3.67
N THR A 62 2.60 1.04 -3.94
CA THR A 62 3.37 1.87 -2.99
C THR A 62 2.48 2.34 -1.84
N TYR A 63 1.29 2.88 -2.14
CA TYR A 63 0.34 3.31 -1.10
C TYR A 63 -0.18 2.13 -0.28
N ALA A 64 -0.49 1.00 -0.91
CA ALA A 64 -0.89 -0.22 -0.21
C ALA A 64 0.19 -0.70 0.76
N ARG A 65 1.47 -0.65 0.34
CA ARG A 65 2.61 -0.94 1.23
C ARG A 65 2.68 0.02 2.42
N HIS A 66 2.50 1.32 2.21
CA HIS A 66 2.51 2.29 3.31
C HIS A 66 1.36 2.05 4.28
N ILE A 67 0.15 1.78 3.79
CA ILE A 67 -0.97 1.49 4.69
C ILE A 67 -0.71 0.20 5.47
N ALA A 68 -0.26 -0.88 4.81
CA ALA A 68 0.06 -2.14 5.51
C ALA A 68 1.11 -1.93 6.61
N HIS A 69 2.20 -1.22 6.32
CA HIS A 69 3.23 -0.93 7.33
C HIS A 69 2.77 0.01 8.44
N ALA A 70 1.73 0.82 8.23
CA ALA A 70 1.17 1.65 9.29
C ALA A 70 0.31 0.83 10.26
N LEU A 71 -0.15 -0.36 9.87
CA LEU A 71 -1.09 -1.19 10.62
C LEU A 71 -0.42 -2.35 11.38
N SER A 72 0.80 -2.73 10.97
CA SER A 72 1.68 -3.71 11.64
C SER A 72 2.25 -3.17 12.95
#